data_AF-A0A382SYJ7-F1
#
_entry.id   AF-A0A382SYJ7-F1
#
_cell.length_a   1.000
_cell.length_b   1.000
_cell.length_c   1.000
_cell.angle_alpha   90.00
_cell.angle_beta   90.00
_cell.angle_gamma   90.00
#
_symmetry.space_group_name_H-M   'P 1'
#
loop_
_entity.id
_entity.type
_entity.pdbx_description
1 polymer ?
#
loop_
_entity_poly.entity_id
_entity_poly.type
_entity_poly.pdbx_seq_one_letter_code
_entity_poly.pdbx_strand_id
1 'polypeptide(L)'
;MKVAVVGGGIFGITAAFKLAEHYDVDLFEKNDDLLQAASDVHHCRIHLGYHYPRSDLTVREVLKAHNSFNKEFSDAVMQDTENYYCIAKRDSKTTAEEYIEFCERHNLEFIKSTLDIIDNEQIGLCVKVKEKLYDYDKLKEVCRKKLNKSNVIVLLKKEATQKILENYDF
;
A
#
# COMPACT_ATOMS: atom_id res chain seq x y z
N MET A 1 -17.00 -19.37 16.68
CA MET A 1 -16.44 -18.17 17.33
C MET A 1 -16.73 -17.02 16.41
N LYS A 2 -17.28 -15.93 16.95
CA LYS A 2 -17.69 -14.76 16.18
C LYS A 2 -16.72 -13.61 16.44
N VAL A 3 -16.16 -13.04 15.39
CA VAL A 3 -15.13 -11.98 15.46
C VAL A 3 -15.64 -10.71 14.81
N ALA A 4 -15.46 -9.57 15.48
CA ALA A 4 -15.70 -8.26 14.89
C ALA A 4 -14.38 -7.65 14.38
N VAL A 5 -14.37 -7.20 13.12
CA VAL A 5 -13.28 -6.37 12.59
C VAL A 5 -13.79 -4.95 12.43
N VAL A 6 -13.06 -3.97 12.98
CA VAL A 6 -13.46 -2.56 12.95
C VAL A 6 -12.56 -1.78 11.98
N GLY A 7 -13.17 -1.23 10.93
CA GLY A 7 -12.54 -0.41 9.89
C GLY A 7 -12.43 -1.14 8.55
N GLY A 8 -13.11 -0.63 7.52
CA GLY A 8 -13.11 -1.11 6.15
C GLY A 8 -11.97 -0.56 5.28
N GLY A 9 -10.82 -0.23 5.89
CA GLY A 9 -9.57 0.05 5.16
C GLY A 9 -8.88 -1.23 4.68
N ILE A 10 -7.80 -1.10 3.89
CA ILE A 10 -7.13 -2.26 3.29
C ILE A 10 -6.68 -3.31 4.32
N PHE A 11 -6.19 -2.88 5.48
CA PHE A 11 -5.78 -3.79 6.55
C PHE A 11 -6.97 -4.50 7.21
N GLY A 12 -8.05 -3.78 7.53
CA GLY A 12 -9.22 -4.38 8.15
C GLY A 12 -9.96 -5.34 7.21
N ILE A 13 -10.07 -5.00 5.93
CA ILE A 13 -10.57 -5.91 4.90
C ILE A 13 -9.71 -7.18 4.83
N THR A 14 -8.38 -7.01 4.80
CA THR A 14 -7.44 -8.14 4.75
C THR A 14 -7.56 -9.03 5.98
N ALA A 15 -7.63 -8.45 7.17
CA ALA A 15 -7.85 -9.19 8.40
C ALA A 15 -9.18 -9.95 8.36
N ALA A 16 -10.26 -9.30 7.91
CA ALA A 16 -11.59 -9.89 7.90
C ALA A 16 -11.68 -11.14 7.03
N PHE A 17 -11.25 -11.08 5.76
CA PHE A 17 -11.36 -12.23 4.88
C PHE A 17 -10.39 -13.37 5.23
N LYS A 18 -9.25 -13.07 5.91
CA LYS A 18 -8.33 -14.09 6.43
C LYS A 18 -8.86 -14.77 7.68
N LEU A 19 -9.43 -14.01 8.61
CA LEU A 19 -10.06 -14.56 9.82
C LEU A 19 -11.28 -15.42 9.48
N ALA A 20 -12.01 -15.04 8.43
CA ALA A 20 -13.15 -15.77 7.93
C ALA A 20 -12.82 -17.17 7.36
N GLU A 21 -11.53 -17.50 7.17
CA GLU A 21 -11.11 -18.88 6.86
C GLU A 21 -11.35 -19.83 8.05
N HIS A 22 -11.54 -19.31 9.27
CA HIS A 22 -11.65 -20.09 10.51
C HIS A 22 -12.82 -19.69 11.41
N TYR A 23 -13.40 -18.50 11.22
CA TYR A 23 -14.36 -17.89 12.15
C TYR A 23 -15.51 -17.19 11.40
N ASP A 24 -16.60 -16.92 12.10
CA ASP A 24 -17.68 -16.07 11.59
C ASP A 24 -17.29 -14.60 11.81
N VAL A 25 -17.22 -13.80 10.74
CA VAL A 25 -16.66 -12.44 10.79
C VAL A 25 -17.65 -11.38 10.34
N ASP A 26 -17.84 -10.36 11.17
CA ASP A 26 -18.55 -9.13 10.83
C ASP A 26 -17.54 -7.97 10.70
N LEU A 27 -17.52 -7.30 9.55
CA LEU A 27 -16.67 -6.15 9.27
C LEU A 27 -17.49 -4.85 9.40
N PHE A 28 -17.14 -4.01 10.36
CA PHE A 28 -17.76 -2.71 10.60
C PHE A 28 -17.00 -1.60 9.86
N GLU A 29 -17.73 -0.76 9.13
CA GLU A 29 -17.21 0.46 8.52
C GLU A 29 -18.19 1.61 8.74
N LYS A 30 -17.68 2.73 9.23
CA LYS A 30 -18.48 3.90 9.58
C LYS A 30 -18.95 4.68 8.34
N ASN A 31 -18.18 4.63 7.26
CA ASN A 31 -18.50 5.31 6.02
C ASN A 31 -19.48 4.50 5.16
N ASP A 32 -19.94 5.08 4.06
CA ASP A 32 -20.89 4.45 3.16
C ASP A 32 -20.27 3.49 2.14
N ASP A 33 -18.95 3.46 2.08
CA ASP A 33 -18.18 2.51 1.30
C ASP A 33 -16.85 2.12 1.99
N LEU A 34 -16.24 1.06 1.47
CA LEU A 34 -14.92 0.57 1.83
C LEU A 34 -13.82 1.48 1.27
N LEU A 35 -12.65 1.45 1.93
CA LEU A 35 -11.40 2.10 1.54
C LEU A 35 -11.42 3.65 1.55
N GLN A 36 -12.52 4.33 1.87
CA GLN A 36 -12.70 5.80 1.76
C GLN A 36 -11.87 6.69 2.71
N ALA A 37 -10.98 6.13 3.54
CA ALA A 37 -10.15 6.90 4.48
C ALA A 37 -8.70 6.94 4.00
N ALA A 38 -7.73 6.57 4.85
CA ALA A 38 -6.31 6.55 4.49
C ALA A 38 -5.99 5.63 3.28
N SER A 39 -6.87 4.68 2.95
CA SER A 39 -6.77 3.83 1.75
C SER A 39 -7.27 4.48 0.46
N ASP A 40 -7.78 5.72 0.51
CA ASP A 40 -8.21 6.53 -0.65
C ASP A 40 -7.23 7.70 -0.90
N VAL A 41 -6.57 8.18 0.16
CA VAL A 41 -5.73 9.39 0.13
C VAL A 41 -4.25 9.03 -0.04
N HIS A 42 -3.91 8.42 -1.18
CA HIS A 42 -2.51 8.10 -1.51
C HIS A 42 -2.26 7.99 -3.03
N HIS A 43 -0.99 8.06 -3.42
CA HIS A 43 -0.55 7.99 -4.82
C HIS A 43 -0.74 6.61 -5.50
N CYS A 44 -1.45 5.68 -4.85
CA CYS A 44 -1.69 4.31 -5.32
C CYS A 44 -0.41 3.57 -5.74
N ARG A 45 0.70 3.85 -5.04
CA ARG A 45 2.02 3.32 -5.35
C ARG A 45 2.34 2.13 -4.46
N ILE A 46 2.84 1.06 -5.09
CA ILE A 46 3.35 -0.12 -4.39
C ILE A 46 4.85 0.09 -4.22
N HIS A 47 5.24 0.47 -3.01
CA HIS A 47 6.62 0.84 -2.74
C HIS A 47 7.56 -0.36 -2.72
N LEU A 48 8.78 -0.15 -3.23
CA LEU A 48 9.89 -1.09 -3.18
C LEU A 48 11.01 -0.63 -2.23
N GLY A 49 10.90 0.59 -1.68
CA GLY A 49 11.84 1.12 -0.69
C GLY A 49 12.57 2.39 -1.13
N TYR A 50 12.50 2.77 -2.41
CA TYR A 50 13.18 3.93 -2.99
C TYR A 50 12.92 5.27 -2.28
N HIS A 51 11.80 5.38 -1.57
CA HIS A 51 11.42 6.57 -0.81
C HIS A 51 12.15 6.71 0.53
N TYR A 52 12.89 5.67 0.97
CA TYR A 52 13.47 5.59 2.32
C TYR A 52 15.00 5.45 2.32
N PRO A 53 15.76 6.31 1.61
CA PRO A 53 17.22 6.17 1.49
C PRO A 53 17.98 6.27 2.83
N ARG A 54 17.31 6.78 3.86
CA ARG A 54 17.85 7.00 5.21
C ARG A 54 17.34 6.00 6.26
N SER A 55 16.63 4.94 5.85
CA SER A 55 16.11 3.92 6.78
C SER A 55 16.14 2.52 6.18
N ASP A 56 17.23 1.79 6.44
CA ASP A 56 17.38 0.40 5.99
C ASP A 56 16.33 -0.54 6.60
N LEU A 57 15.87 -0.25 7.82
CA LEU A 57 14.81 -1.02 8.47
C LEU A 57 13.50 -0.92 7.68
N THR A 58 13.10 0.30 7.33
CA THR A 58 11.87 0.56 6.57
C THR A 58 11.92 -0.09 5.19
N VAL A 59 13.06 -0.05 4.51
CA VAL A 59 13.23 -0.71 3.20
C VAL A 59 12.97 -2.22 3.30
N ARG A 60 13.53 -2.88 4.32
CA ARG A 60 13.29 -4.33 4.54
C ARG A 60 11.83 -4.65 4.82
N GLU A 61 11.14 -3.81 5.60
CA GLU A 61 9.72 -3.99 5.90
C GLU A 61 8.85 -3.78 4.65
N VAL A 62 9.15 -2.75 3.85
CA VAL A 62 8.46 -2.45 2.60
C VAL A 62 8.64 -3.58 1.58
N LEU A 63 9.85 -4.12 1.42
CA LEU A 63 10.08 -5.25 0.50
C LEU A 63 9.27 -6.50 0.90
N LYS A 64 9.11 -6.77 2.20
CA LYS A 64 8.25 -7.86 2.68
C LYS A 64 6.77 -7.58 2.37
N ALA A 65 6.30 -6.36 2.64
CA ALA A 65 4.91 -5.95 2.37
C ALA A 65 4.59 -5.92 0.87
N HIS A 66 5.55 -5.52 0.03
CA HIS A 66 5.42 -5.53 -1.43
C HIS A 66 5.09 -6.94 -1.95
N ASN A 67 5.80 -7.95 -1.45
CA ASN A 67 5.60 -9.34 -1.89
C ASN A 67 4.22 -9.88 -1.46
N SER A 68 3.78 -9.59 -0.24
CA SER A 68 2.45 -10.00 0.21
C SER A 68 1.33 -9.28 -0.55
N PHE A 69 1.48 -7.98 -0.80
CA PHE A 69 0.50 -7.20 -1.56
C PHE A 69 0.35 -7.72 -2.99
N ASN A 70 1.46 -7.90 -3.72
CA ASN A 70 1.40 -8.40 -5.10
C ASN A 70 0.82 -9.81 -5.19
N LYS A 71 1.10 -10.67 -4.20
CA LYS A 71 0.51 -12.01 -4.16
C LYS A 71 -1.00 -11.98 -3.92
N GLU A 72 -1.47 -11.11 -3.04
CA GLU A 72 -2.86 -11.08 -2.59
C GLU A 72 -3.77 -10.27 -3.53
N PHE A 73 -3.24 -9.20 -4.12
CA PHE A 73 -3.98 -8.17 -4.87
C PHE A 73 -3.43 -7.94 -6.29
N SER A 74 -2.79 -8.95 -6.89
CA SER A 74 -2.20 -8.87 -8.25
C SER A 74 -3.13 -8.27 -9.31
N ASP A 75 -4.43 -8.56 -9.22
CA ASP A 75 -5.44 -8.14 -10.21
C ASP A 75 -5.68 -6.62 -10.22
N ALA A 76 -5.30 -5.93 -9.14
CA ALA A 76 -5.35 -4.48 -9.06
C ALA A 76 -4.04 -3.81 -9.52
N VAL A 77 -2.95 -4.57 -9.68
CA VAL A 77 -1.64 -4.02 -10.01
C VAL A 77 -1.60 -3.64 -11.49
N MET A 78 -1.24 -2.39 -11.78
CA MET A 78 -1.07 -1.91 -13.14
C MET A 78 0.20 -2.51 -13.75
N GLN A 79 0.12 -2.96 -15.01
CA GLN A 79 1.26 -3.62 -15.66
C GLN A 79 2.30 -2.61 -16.12
N ASP A 80 1.86 -1.53 -16.76
CA ASP A 80 2.72 -0.53 -17.36
C ASP A 80 2.65 0.77 -16.56
N THR A 81 3.69 1.03 -15.77
CA THR A 81 3.84 2.27 -15.03
C THR A 81 5.28 2.75 -15.10
N GLU A 82 5.47 4.05 -15.24
CA GLU A 82 6.78 4.67 -15.16
C GLU A 82 6.89 5.48 -13.87
N ASN A 83 7.89 5.13 -13.06
CA ASN A 83 8.13 5.78 -11.79
C ASN A 83 9.57 6.31 -11.77
N TYR A 84 9.71 7.56 -11.35
CA TYR A 84 10.99 8.25 -11.30
C TYR A 84 11.23 8.81 -9.90
N TYR A 85 12.49 8.80 -9.48
CA TYR A 85 12.98 9.48 -8.30
C TYR A 85 14.01 10.52 -8.72
N CYS A 86 13.74 11.78 -8.37
CA CYS A 86 14.62 12.91 -8.66
C CYS A 86 15.18 13.44 -7.35
N ILE A 87 16.49 13.38 -7.18
CA ILE A 87 17.21 13.84 -5.99
C ILE A 87 17.69 15.26 -6.25
N ALA A 88 17.33 16.18 -5.35
CA ALA A 88 17.71 17.58 -5.46
C ALA A 88 19.24 17.75 -5.35
N LYS A 89 19.80 18.63 -6.20
CA LYS A 89 21.24 18.94 -6.25
C LYS A 89 21.71 19.75 -5.03
N ARG A 90 20.80 20.50 -4.41
CA ARG A 90 21.06 21.40 -3.28
C ARG A 90 20.09 21.10 -2.16
N ASP A 91 20.55 21.27 -0.92
CA ASP A 91 19.77 21.14 0.32
C ASP A 91 19.04 19.80 0.52
N SER A 92 19.41 18.77 -0.24
CA SER A 92 18.94 17.40 -0.01
C SER A 92 19.64 16.80 1.21
N LYS A 93 18.88 16.02 2.00
CA LYS A 93 19.43 15.19 3.09
C LYS A 93 20.06 13.88 2.59
N THR A 94 20.11 13.69 1.28
CA THR A 94 20.69 12.55 0.60
C THR A 94 21.28 13.02 -0.72
N THR A 95 22.58 12.87 -0.94
CA THR A 95 23.24 13.25 -2.20
C THR A 95 22.90 12.26 -3.32
N ALA A 96 23.28 12.59 -4.55
CA ALA A 96 23.14 11.68 -5.70
C ALA A 96 23.95 10.38 -5.48
N GLU A 97 25.17 10.51 -4.97
CA GLU A 97 26.08 9.41 -4.68
C GLU A 97 25.51 8.53 -3.56
N GLU A 98 25.10 9.12 -2.44
CA GLU A 98 24.47 8.40 -1.32
C GLU A 98 23.20 7.65 -1.75
N TYR A 99 22.43 8.23 -2.69
CA TYR A 99 21.22 7.59 -3.21
C TYR A 99 21.54 6.38 -4.10
N ILE A 100 22.59 6.45 -4.92
CA ILE A 100 23.06 5.33 -5.74
C ILE A 100 23.56 4.20 -4.82
N GLU A 101 24.42 4.51 -3.85
CA GLU A 101 24.91 3.54 -2.86
C GLU A 101 23.77 2.91 -2.06
N PHE A 102 22.74 3.70 -1.72
CA PHE A 102 21.51 3.22 -1.13
C PHE A 102 20.78 2.20 -2.02
N CYS A 103 20.62 2.49 -3.30
CA CYS A 103 19.95 1.55 -4.21
C CYS A 103 20.77 0.26 -4.33
N GLU A 104 22.08 0.36 -4.50
CA GLU A 104 22.99 -0.78 -4.64
C GLU A 104 22.99 -1.67 -3.38
N ARG A 105 23.12 -1.09 -2.17
CA ARG A 105 23.16 -1.87 -0.93
C ARG A 105 21.87 -2.65 -0.62
N HIS A 106 20.74 -2.22 -1.17
CA HIS A 106 19.44 -2.88 -1.04
C HIS A 106 19.02 -3.68 -2.29
N ASN A 107 19.90 -3.77 -3.30
CA ASN A 107 19.60 -4.42 -4.58
C ASN A 107 18.34 -3.86 -5.26
N LEU A 108 18.14 -2.54 -5.17
CA LEU A 108 17.05 -1.84 -5.81
C LEU A 108 17.44 -1.49 -7.25
N GLU A 109 16.77 -2.11 -8.22
CA GLU A 109 17.02 -1.88 -9.64
C GLU A 109 16.63 -0.48 -10.12
N PHE A 110 17.59 0.24 -10.71
CA PHE A 110 17.33 1.56 -11.28
C PHE A 110 18.06 1.77 -12.61
N ILE A 111 17.55 2.72 -13.40
CA ILE A 111 18.18 3.20 -14.63
C ILE A 111 18.34 4.72 -14.47
N LYS A 112 19.57 5.25 -14.59
CA LYS A 112 19.77 6.70 -14.64
C LYS A 112 19.02 7.27 -15.84
N SER A 113 18.26 8.33 -15.64
CA SER A 113 17.40 8.94 -16.66
C SER A 113 17.51 10.45 -16.62
N THR A 114 16.95 11.09 -17.62
CA THR A 114 16.58 12.51 -17.63
C THR A 114 15.10 12.63 -17.96
N LEU A 115 14.49 13.77 -17.63
CA LEU A 115 13.09 14.08 -17.96
C LEU A 115 13.02 15.51 -18.48
N ASP A 116 12.24 15.74 -19.53
CA ASP A 116 12.11 17.07 -20.12
C ASP A 116 11.18 18.01 -19.32
N ILE A 117 10.43 17.44 -18.37
CA ILE A 117 9.44 18.15 -17.54
C ILE A 117 10.01 18.67 -16.21
N ILE A 118 11.31 18.49 -15.96
CA ILE A 118 11.99 18.93 -14.73
C ILE A 118 13.14 19.88 -15.05
N ASP A 119 13.47 20.74 -14.08
CA ASP A 119 14.65 21.61 -14.18
C ASP A 119 15.93 20.80 -13.87
N ASN A 120 16.63 20.37 -14.92
CA ASN A 120 17.86 19.58 -14.81
C ASN A 120 18.99 20.32 -14.07
N GLU A 121 18.96 21.65 -13.96
CA GLU A 121 19.97 22.40 -13.20
C GLU A 121 19.81 22.23 -11.67
N GLN A 122 18.59 21.88 -11.22
CA GLN A 122 18.26 21.68 -9.81
C GLN A 122 18.29 20.22 -9.37
N ILE A 123 18.35 19.28 -10.32
CA ILE A 123 18.32 17.84 -10.05
C ILE A 123 19.73 17.26 -10.15
N GLY A 124 20.21 16.67 -9.05
CA GLY A 124 21.53 16.02 -8.98
C GLY A 124 21.50 14.60 -9.54
N LEU A 125 20.35 13.94 -9.46
CA LEU A 125 20.15 12.58 -9.98
C LEU A 125 18.68 12.37 -10.33
N CYS A 126 18.42 11.81 -11.50
CA CYS A 126 17.11 11.25 -11.84
C CYS A 126 17.28 9.76 -12.16
N VAL A 127 16.46 8.91 -11.56
CA VAL A 127 16.43 7.48 -11.84
C VAL A 127 15.02 7.01 -12.14
N LYS A 128 14.89 6.16 -13.16
CA LYS A 128 13.70 5.35 -13.43
C LYS A 128 13.78 4.06 -12.61
N VAL A 129 12.69 3.68 -11.96
CA VAL A 129 12.64 2.54 -11.04
C VAL A 129 11.52 1.56 -11.40
N LYS A 130 11.55 0.39 -10.78
CA LYS A 130 10.59 -0.72 -11.01
C LYS A 130 9.37 -0.72 -10.10
N GLU A 131 9.12 0.36 -9.35
CA GLU A 131 7.87 0.47 -8.58
C GLU A 131 6.66 0.46 -9.52
N LYS A 132 5.56 -0.10 -9.02
CA LYS A 132 4.30 -0.16 -9.73
C LYS A 132 3.24 0.68 -9.04
N LEU A 133 2.23 1.05 -9.80
CA LEU A 133 0.99 1.58 -9.26
C LEU A 133 -0.07 0.47 -9.24
N TYR A 134 -1.12 0.66 -8.44
CA TYR A 134 -2.34 -0.12 -8.54
C TYR A 134 -3.51 0.80 -8.89
N ASP A 135 -4.52 0.19 -9.49
CA ASP A 135 -5.79 0.82 -9.80
C ASP A 135 -6.70 0.72 -8.56
N TYR A 136 -7.11 1.87 -8.03
CA TYR A 136 -7.89 1.96 -6.80
C TYR A 136 -9.27 1.32 -6.94
N ASP A 137 -9.95 1.52 -8.06
CA ASP A 137 -11.28 0.97 -8.29
C ASP A 137 -11.20 -0.56 -8.45
N LYS A 138 -10.19 -1.06 -9.17
CA LYS A 138 -9.92 -2.51 -9.24
C LYS A 138 -9.56 -3.09 -7.88
N LEU A 139 -8.76 -2.40 -7.07
CA LEU A 139 -8.45 -2.84 -5.71
C LEU A 139 -9.74 -2.97 -4.88
N LYS A 140 -10.63 -1.99 -4.96
CA LYS A 140 -11.92 -2.02 -4.29
C LYS A 140 -12.79 -3.19 -4.77
N GLU A 141 -12.84 -3.46 -6.07
CA GLU A 141 -13.54 -4.61 -6.63
C GLU A 141 -12.97 -5.95 -6.12
N VAL A 142 -11.65 -6.10 -6.13
CA VAL A 142 -10.95 -7.30 -5.62
C VAL A 142 -11.26 -7.50 -4.14
N CYS A 143 -11.21 -6.45 -3.33
CA CYS A 143 -11.56 -6.47 -1.91
C CYS A 143 -13.00 -6.95 -1.69
N ARG A 144 -13.98 -6.39 -2.43
CA ARG A 144 -15.38 -6.84 -2.34
C ARG A 144 -15.55 -8.30 -2.72
N LYS A 145 -14.90 -8.75 -3.81
CA LYS A 145 -14.93 -10.14 -4.26
C LYS A 145 -14.39 -11.09 -3.18
N LYS A 146 -13.29 -10.73 -2.52
CA LYS A 146 -12.70 -11.52 -1.43
C LYS A 146 -13.63 -11.59 -0.21
N LEU A 147 -14.15 -10.46 0.25
CA LEU A 147 -15.10 -10.42 1.39
C LEU A 147 -16.34 -11.29 1.12
N ASN A 148 -16.93 -11.17 -0.07
CA ASN A 148 -18.08 -11.97 -0.47
C ASN A 148 -17.75 -13.46 -0.54
N LYS A 149 -16.61 -13.83 -1.15
CA LYS A 149 -16.18 -15.23 -1.26
C LYS A 149 -15.90 -15.87 0.11
N SER A 150 -15.43 -15.09 1.06
CA SER A 150 -15.17 -15.53 2.44
C SER A 150 -16.40 -15.44 3.35
N ASN A 151 -17.59 -15.11 2.84
CA ASN A 151 -18.83 -14.95 3.61
C ASN A 151 -18.72 -13.94 4.78
N VAL A 152 -17.87 -12.91 4.64
CA VAL A 152 -17.78 -11.84 5.64
C VAL A 152 -19.04 -10.97 5.55
N ILE A 153 -19.68 -10.71 6.69
CA ILE A 153 -20.82 -9.78 6.75
C ILE A 153 -20.27 -8.36 6.85
N VAL A 154 -20.51 -7.53 5.82
CA VAL A 154 -20.04 -6.14 5.79
C VAL A 154 -21.14 -5.20 6.26
N LEU A 155 -20.86 -4.44 7.32
CA LEU A 155 -21.76 -3.49 7.94
C LEU A 155 -21.26 -2.06 7.67
N LEU A 156 -21.70 -1.48 6.55
CA LEU A 156 -21.43 -0.09 6.16
C LEU A 156 -22.33 0.89 6.93
N LYS A 157 -21.93 2.17 6.98
CA LYS A 157 -22.61 3.22 7.76
C LYS A 157 -22.82 2.83 9.22
N LYS A 158 -21.93 2.00 9.76
CA LYS A 158 -22.05 1.40 11.09
C LYS A 158 -20.79 1.67 11.89
N GLU A 159 -20.85 2.73 12.69
CA GLU A 159 -19.81 3.00 13.67
C GLU A 159 -19.85 1.93 14.78
N ALA A 160 -18.70 1.26 14.96
CA ALA A 160 -18.51 0.34 16.07
C ALA A 160 -18.41 1.13 17.38
N THR A 161 -19.23 0.76 18.37
CA THR A 161 -19.19 1.32 19.72
C THR A 161 -18.98 0.20 20.72
N GLN A 162 -18.60 0.51 21.96
CA GLN A 162 -18.33 -0.50 23.00
C GLN A 162 -19.49 -1.50 23.21
N LYS A 163 -20.73 -1.11 22.87
CA LYS A 163 -21.92 -1.97 22.93
C LYS A 163 -21.84 -3.21 22.04
N ILE A 164 -21.01 -3.20 20.99
CA ILE A 164 -20.92 -4.37 20.11
C ILE A 164 -20.23 -5.55 20.81
N LEU A 165 -19.34 -5.28 21.77
CA LEU A 165 -18.47 -6.29 22.41
C LEU A 165 -19.26 -7.46 23.02
N GLU A 166 -20.48 -7.21 23.53
CA GLU A 166 -21.34 -8.25 24.11
C GLU A 166 -21.79 -9.31 23.10
N ASN A 167 -21.66 -9.04 21.79
CA ASN A 167 -22.11 -9.91 20.71
C ASN A 167 -20.97 -10.69 20.03
N TYR A 168 -19.72 -10.50 20.46
CA TYR A 168 -18.54 -11.11 19.83
C TYR A 168 -17.60 -11.68 20.87
N ASP A 169 -16.88 -12.72 20.47
CA ASP A 169 -15.86 -13.33 21.32
C ASP A 169 -14.59 -12.46 21.37
N PHE A 170 -14.33 -11.66 20.31
CA PHE A 170 -13.21 -10.73 20.13
C PHE A 170 -13.60 -9.54 19.23
#